data_AF-A0A2E6GYZ5-F1
#
_entry.id   AF-A0A2E6GYZ5-F1
#
_cell.length_a   1.000
_cell.length_b   1.000
_cell.length_c   1.000
_cell.angle_alpha   90.00
_cell.angle_beta   90.00
_cell.angle_gamma   90.00
#
_symmetry.space_group_name_H-M   'P 1'
#
loop_
_entity.id
_entity.type
_entity.pdbx_description
1 polymer ?
#
loop_
_entity_poly.entity_id
_entity_poly.type
_entity_poly.pdbx_seq_one_letter_code
_entity_poly.pdbx_strand_id
1 'polypeptide(L)'
;MKKFFIIACLVFGGLYYFTKDRDINDVHKAIGNPAVKDVKTKSEIKAEQEKINQYNVGDCFKVSPNSSFEVYKITKVDLEKKDYHYKLCIKFKGCQTDSEVELITNFEYDHRENSKVACFR
;
A
#
# COMPACT_ATOMS: atom_id res chain seq x y z
N MET A 1 39.41 19.07 -27.87
CA MET A 1 38.48 17.96 -27.50
C MET A 1 39.20 16.70 -26.97
N LYS A 2 40.33 16.78 -26.25
CA LYS A 2 41.02 15.59 -25.68
C LYS A 2 41.09 15.56 -24.15
N LYS A 3 40.74 16.66 -23.46
CA LYS A 3 40.84 16.77 -21.99
C LYS A 3 39.62 16.22 -21.24
N PHE A 4 38.46 16.11 -21.89
CA PHE A 4 37.24 15.58 -21.28
C PHE A 4 37.21 14.04 -21.19
N PHE A 5 37.95 13.34 -22.07
CA PHE A 5 37.97 11.88 -22.09
C PHE A 5 38.70 11.28 -20.88
N ILE A 6 39.71 11.98 -20.37
CA ILE A 6 40.52 11.53 -19.22
C ILE A 6 39.69 11.60 -17.92
N ILE A 7 38.86 12.62 -17.77
CA ILE A 7 38.01 12.81 -16.58
C ILE A 7 36.93 11.73 -16.54
N ALA A 8 36.33 11.37 -17.68
CA ALA A 8 35.36 10.29 -17.75
C ALA A 8 35.98 8.93 -17.38
N CYS A 9 37.19 8.61 -17.86
CA CYS A 9 37.88 7.38 -17.50
C CYS A 9 38.24 7.29 -16.00
N LEU A 10 38.55 8.42 -15.35
CA LEU A 10 38.82 8.44 -13.90
C LEU A 10 37.55 8.21 -13.07
N VAL A 11 36.40 8.77 -13.48
CA VAL A 11 35.12 8.59 -12.78
C VAL A 11 34.58 7.17 -12.96
N PHE A 12 34.59 6.65 -14.19
CA PHE A 12 34.12 5.28 -14.45
C PHE A 12 35.10 4.21 -13.95
N GLY A 13 36.42 4.45 -14.06
CA GLY A 13 37.44 3.57 -13.48
C GLY A 13 37.41 3.54 -11.95
N GLY A 14 37.19 4.69 -11.31
CA GLY A 14 37.01 4.80 -9.86
C GLY A 14 35.74 4.09 -9.35
N LEU A 15 34.62 4.21 -10.07
CA LEU A 15 33.40 3.47 -9.72
C LEU A 15 33.56 1.95 -9.87
N TYR A 16 34.30 1.49 -10.90
CA TYR A 16 34.52 0.06 -11.11
C TYR A 16 35.41 -0.55 -10.03
N TYR A 17 36.41 0.17 -9.54
CA TYR A 17 37.24 -0.28 -8.42
C TYR A 17 36.45 -0.31 -7.10
N PHE A 18 35.63 0.72 -6.85
CA PHE A 18 34.81 0.80 -5.63
C PHE A 18 33.72 -0.28 -5.54
N THR A 19 33.22 -0.75 -6.69
CA THR A 19 32.22 -1.82 -6.77
C THR A 19 32.82 -3.23 -6.81
N LYS A 20 34.11 -3.36 -7.16
CA LYS A 20 34.82 -4.64 -7.19
C LYS A 20 35.46 -5.02 -5.84
N ASP A 21 35.96 -4.04 -5.07
CA ASP A 21 36.49 -4.26 -3.71
C ASP A 21 35.40 -4.27 -2.62
N ARG A 22 34.16 -3.87 -2.94
CA ARG A 22 33.00 -4.18 -2.10
C ARG A 22 32.51 -5.59 -2.40
N ASP A 23 33.33 -6.52 -1.93
CA ASP A 23 33.08 -7.93 -1.81
C ASP A 23 31.62 -8.17 -1.38
N ILE A 24 30.87 -8.73 -2.32
CA ILE A 24 29.45 -9.10 -2.20
C ILE A 24 29.26 -10.19 -1.12
N ASN A 25 30.35 -10.69 -0.54
CA ASN A 25 30.35 -11.73 0.49
C ASN A 25 30.31 -11.22 1.95
N ASP A 26 30.67 -9.97 2.23
CA ASP A 26 30.70 -9.46 3.62
C ASP A 26 29.38 -8.81 4.08
N VAL A 27 28.49 -8.43 3.14
CA VAL A 27 27.14 -7.96 3.50
C VAL A 27 26.26 -9.13 4.00
N HIS A 28 26.55 -10.36 3.58
CA HIS A 28 25.84 -11.56 4.06
C HIS A 28 26.35 -12.09 5.40
N LYS A 29 27.50 -11.61 5.90
CA LYS A 29 28.11 -12.14 7.12
C LYS A 29 27.86 -11.28 8.37
N ALA A 30 27.35 -10.05 8.19
CA ALA A 30 27.01 -9.13 9.29
C ALA A 30 25.54 -9.17 9.73
N ILE A 31 24.67 -9.91 9.02
CA ILE A 31 23.29 -10.17 9.44
C ILE A 31 23.20 -11.65 9.83
N GLY A 32 23.62 -11.93 11.05
CA GLY A 32 23.68 -13.27 11.62
C GLY A 32 22.31 -13.96 11.66
N ASN A 33 22.38 -15.27 11.42
CA ASN A 33 21.35 -16.31 11.53
C ASN A 33 20.27 -16.37 10.42
N PRO A 34 20.44 -17.26 9.42
CA PRO A 34 19.30 -17.88 8.76
C PRO A 34 18.69 -18.89 9.75
N ALA A 35 17.68 -18.46 10.50
CA ALA A 35 16.76 -19.40 11.12
C ALA A 35 16.01 -20.12 10.00
N VAL A 36 16.50 -21.31 9.66
CA VAL A 36 15.73 -22.31 8.92
C VAL A 36 14.53 -22.66 9.78
N LYS A 37 13.35 -22.18 9.36
CA LYS A 37 12.07 -22.88 9.27
C LYS A 37 10.99 -21.84 9.04
N ASP A 38 10.55 -21.75 7.80
CA ASP A 38 9.12 -21.76 7.48
C ASP A 38 9.01 -21.94 5.97
N VAL A 39 9.23 -23.19 5.54
CA VAL A 39 8.65 -23.65 4.29
C VAL A 39 7.15 -23.60 4.54
N LYS A 40 6.51 -22.49 4.14
CA LYS A 40 5.07 -22.30 4.26
C LYS A 40 4.38 -23.54 3.74
N THR A 41 3.75 -24.29 4.63
CA THR A 41 3.02 -25.51 4.24
C THR A 41 1.83 -25.04 3.40
N LYS A 42 1.33 -25.87 2.47
CA LYS A 42 0.14 -25.53 1.63
C LYS A 42 -1.07 -25.00 2.42
N SER A 43 -1.10 -25.23 3.73
CA SER A 43 -2.04 -24.71 4.72
C SER A 43 -1.98 -23.18 4.92
N GLU A 44 -0.80 -22.56 4.91
CA GLU A 44 -0.65 -21.10 5.09
C GLU A 44 -0.97 -20.32 3.82
N ILE A 45 -0.81 -20.94 2.65
CA ILE A 45 -1.21 -20.35 1.36
C ILE A 45 -2.75 -20.22 1.29
N LYS A 46 -3.50 -21.04 2.04
CA LYS A 46 -4.94 -20.84 2.23
C LYS A 46 -5.29 -19.73 3.22
N ALA A 47 -4.43 -19.44 4.19
CA ALA A 47 -4.64 -18.35 5.14
C ALA A 47 -4.35 -16.96 4.53
N GLU A 48 -3.53 -16.86 3.49
CA GLU A 48 -3.27 -15.59 2.77
C GLU A 48 -4.36 -15.22 1.74
N GLN A 49 -5.19 -16.17 1.32
CA GLN A 49 -6.39 -15.89 0.50
C GLN A 49 -7.59 -15.39 1.33
N GLU A 50 -7.46 -15.42 2.65
CA GLU A 50 -8.45 -15.00 3.62
C GLU A 50 -8.08 -13.62 4.18
N LYS A 51 -7.56 -12.71 3.34
CA LYS A 51 -7.42 -11.31 3.73
C LYS A 51 -8.83 -10.72 3.78
N ILE A 52 -9.44 -10.92 4.94
CA ILE A 52 -10.72 -10.37 5.37
C ILE A 52 -10.75 -8.90 4.97
N ASN A 53 -11.82 -8.47 4.30
CA ASN A 53 -12.10 -7.07 4.01
C ASN A 53 -11.67 -6.19 5.16
N GLN A 54 -10.86 -5.17 4.87
CA GLN A 54 -10.31 -4.32 5.92
C GLN A 54 -11.40 -3.49 6.63
N TYR A 55 -12.53 -3.27 5.94
CA TYR A 55 -13.57 -2.33 6.35
C TYR A 55 -14.97 -2.95 6.37
N ASN A 56 -15.79 -2.43 7.28
CA ASN A 56 -17.14 -2.91 7.53
C ASN A 56 -18.21 -1.95 6.99
N VAL A 57 -19.42 -2.47 6.79
CA VAL A 57 -20.60 -1.64 6.49
C VAL A 57 -20.80 -0.62 7.60
N GLY A 58 -20.98 0.63 7.22
CA GLY A 58 -21.15 1.75 8.13
C GLY A 58 -19.86 2.49 8.48
N ASP A 59 -18.69 1.98 8.09
CA ASP A 59 -17.43 2.72 8.24
C ASP A 59 -17.42 3.97 7.35
N CYS A 60 -16.79 5.04 7.84
CA CYS A 60 -16.65 6.30 7.12
C CYS A 60 -15.19 6.68 6.89
N PHE A 61 -14.91 7.26 5.72
CA PHE A 61 -13.58 7.63 5.27
C PHE A 61 -13.58 9.07 4.78
N LYS A 62 -12.52 9.82 5.01
CA LYS A 62 -12.39 11.16 4.42
C LYS A 62 -12.26 11.06 2.91
N VAL A 63 -13.02 11.90 2.20
CA VAL A 63 -12.90 12.04 0.74
C VAL A 63 -11.52 12.56 0.35
N SER A 64 -10.97 13.49 1.13
CA SER A 64 -9.60 13.99 0.98
C SER A 64 -8.98 14.26 2.34
N PRO A 65 -7.63 14.25 2.47
CA PRO A 65 -6.97 14.48 3.75
C PRO A 65 -7.39 15.80 4.44
N ASN A 66 -7.73 16.81 3.64
CA ASN A 66 -8.07 18.15 4.08
C ASN A 66 -9.59 18.38 4.20
N SER A 67 -10.43 17.45 3.72
CA SER A 67 -11.88 17.60 3.86
C SER A 67 -12.33 17.22 5.26
N SER A 68 -13.04 18.15 5.92
CA SER A 68 -13.65 17.96 7.23
C SER A 68 -15.18 17.94 7.17
N PHE A 69 -15.76 18.17 5.99
CA PHE A 69 -17.19 18.28 5.77
C PHE A 69 -17.77 17.13 4.95
N GLU A 70 -16.91 16.28 4.37
CA GLU A 70 -17.32 15.22 3.45
C GLU A 70 -16.65 13.90 3.82
N VAL A 71 -17.45 12.84 3.86
CA VAL A 71 -16.98 11.48 4.11
C VAL A 71 -17.67 10.50 3.17
N TYR A 72 -16.94 9.48 2.73
CA TYR A 72 -17.54 8.30 2.11
C TYR A 72 -17.97 7.33 3.19
N LYS A 73 -19.22 6.88 3.14
CA LYS A 73 -19.78 5.87 4.05
C LYS A 73 -19.99 4.57 3.30
N ILE A 74 -19.42 3.48 3.79
CA ILE A 74 -19.67 2.14 3.25
C ILE A 74 -21.11 1.73 3.56
N THR A 75 -21.84 1.32 2.53
CA THR A 75 -23.25 0.92 2.59
C THR A 75 -23.45 -0.58 2.41
N LYS A 76 -22.58 -1.22 1.63
CA LYS A 76 -22.56 -2.66 1.41
C LYS A 76 -21.13 -3.09 1.06
N VAL A 77 -20.79 -4.32 1.40
CA VAL A 77 -19.58 -4.99 0.92
C VAL A 77 -20.00 -6.27 0.20
N ASP A 78 -19.63 -6.42 -1.07
CA ASP A 78 -19.87 -7.63 -1.84
C ASP A 78 -18.58 -8.44 -1.95
N LEU A 79 -18.48 -9.50 -1.13
CA LEU A 79 -17.31 -10.36 -1.08
C LEU A 79 -17.14 -11.23 -2.33
N GLU A 80 -18.24 -11.59 -3.00
CA GLU A 80 -18.19 -12.40 -4.21
C GLU A 80 -17.66 -11.60 -5.40
N LYS A 81 -18.14 -10.36 -5.53
CA LYS A 81 -17.70 -9.42 -6.58
C LYS A 81 -16.44 -8.65 -6.22
N LYS A 82 -16.03 -8.70 -4.95
CA LYS A 82 -14.92 -7.95 -4.37
C LYS A 82 -15.08 -6.44 -4.57
N ASP A 83 -16.27 -5.92 -4.28
CA ASP A 83 -16.57 -4.49 -4.35
C ASP A 83 -17.08 -3.91 -3.02
N TYR A 84 -16.79 -2.63 -2.81
CA TYR A 84 -17.44 -1.79 -1.81
C TYR A 84 -18.47 -0.92 -2.50
N HIS A 85 -19.65 -0.86 -1.91
CA HIS A 85 -20.64 0.15 -2.22
C HIS A 85 -20.56 1.25 -1.17
N TYR A 86 -20.30 2.48 -1.58
CA TYR A 86 -20.22 3.61 -0.66
C TYR A 86 -21.04 4.78 -1.17
N LYS A 87 -21.33 5.73 -0.29
CA LYS A 87 -22.04 6.97 -0.64
C LYS A 87 -21.37 8.16 -0.01
N LEU A 88 -21.45 9.30 -0.68
CA LEU A 88 -20.96 10.56 -0.15
C LEU A 88 -21.91 11.10 0.92
N CYS A 89 -21.38 11.40 2.11
CA CYS A 89 -22.08 12.05 3.19
C CYS A 89 -21.46 13.42 3.47
N ILE A 90 -22.30 14.45 3.45
CA ILE A 90 -21.89 15.84 3.66
C ILE A 90 -22.48 16.31 4.99
N LYS A 91 -21.63 16.89 5.84
CA LYS A 91 -22.01 17.43 7.15
C LYS A 91 -23.19 18.40 7.00
N PHE A 92 -24.20 18.25 7.85
CA PHE A 92 -25.46 19.01 7.85
C PHE A 92 -26.40 18.82 6.65
N LYS A 93 -25.95 18.19 5.54
CA LYS A 93 -26.80 17.86 4.40
C LYS A 93 -27.26 16.39 4.39
N GLY A 94 -26.55 15.52 5.10
CA GLY A 94 -26.81 14.09 5.11
C GLY A 94 -26.06 13.35 3.99
N CYS A 95 -26.49 12.13 3.68
CA CYS A 95 -25.87 11.30 2.65
C CYS A 95 -26.64 11.36 1.33
N GLN A 96 -25.92 11.31 0.23
CA GLN A 96 -26.51 11.11 -1.10
C GLN A 96 -27.31 9.80 -1.13
N THR A 97 -28.34 9.78 -1.98
CA THR A 97 -29.20 8.60 -2.17
C THR A 97 -28.49 7.51 -2.97
N ASP A 98 -27.65 7.93 -3.92
CA ASP A 98 -26.98 7.02 -4.83
C ASP A 98 -25.71 6.47 -4.20
N SER A 99 -25.46 5.19 -4.45
CA SER A 99 -24.24 4.51 -4.03
C SER A 99 -23.32 4.34 -5.23
N GLU A 100 -22.07 4.70 -5.05
CA GLU A 100 -20.97 4.38 -5.95
C GLU A 100 -20.43 2.99 -5.62
N VAL A 101 -19.79 2.35 -6.60
CA VAL A 101 -19.23 1.00 -6.49
C VAL A 101 -17.78 1.02 -6.92
N GLU A 102 -16.91 0.47 -6.08
CA GLU A 102 -15.49 0.38 -6.37
C GLU A 102 -14.92 -0.97 -5.92
N LEU A 103 -13.94 -1.49 -6.65
CA LEU A 103 -13.22 -2.70 -6.29
C LEU A 103 -12.53 -2.51 -4.93
N ILE A 104 -12.67 -3.52 -4.05
CA ILE A 104 -12.12 -3.51 -2.68
C ILE A 104 -10.64 -3.14 -2.67
N THR A 105 -9.85 -3.68 -3.60
CA THR A 105 -8.42 -3.40 -3.70
C THR A 105 -8.10 -1.94 -4.01
N ASN A 106 -8.93 -1.28 -4.84
CA ASN A 106 -8.72 0.11 -5.21
C ASN A 106 -9.13 1.03 -4.07
N PHE A 107 -10.31 0.78 -3.51
CA PHE A 107 -10.83 1.53 -2.38
C PHE A 107 -9.88 1.47 -1.16
N GLU A 108 -9.36 0.29 -0.82
CA GLU A 108 -8.40 0.13 0.30
C GLU A 108 -7.05 0.78 0.02
N TYR A 109 -6.64 0.86 -1.25
CA TYR A 109 -5.43 1.56 -1.65
C TYR A 109 -5.57 3.08 -1.50
N ASP A 110 -6.69 3.63 -1.98
CA ASP A 110 -6.99 5.07 -1.94
C ASP A 110 -7.36 5.55 -0.54
N HIS A 111 -8.02 4.70 0.25
CA HIS A 111 -8.42 4.97 1.62
C HIS A 111 -7.71 4.04 2.60
N ARG A 112 -6.46 4.39 2.93
CA ARG A 112 -5.67 3.72 3.97
C ARG A 112 -6.32 3.84 5.36
N GLU A 113 -5.91 2.97 6.29
CA GLU A 113 -6.45 2.90 7.68
C GLU A 113 -6.56 4.26 8.40
N ASN A 114 -5.58 5.15 8.20
CA ASN A 114 -5.55 6.48 8.82
C ASN A 114 -6.62 7.46 8.25
N SER A 115 -7.30 7.08 7.17
CA SER A 115 -8.38 7.85 6.54
C SER A 115 -9.74 7.56 7.16
N LYS A 116 -9.85 6.52 8.00
CA LYS A 116 -11.08 6.16 8.71
C LYS A 116 -11.43 7.21 9.76
N VAL A 117 -12.68 7.64 9.77
CA VAL A 117 -13.21 8.69 10.66
C VAL A 117 -14.59 8.34 11.17
N ALA A 118 -15.03 9.04 12.22
CA ALA A 118 -16.41 8.97 12.66
C ALA A 118 -17.35 9.49 11.57
N CYS A 119 -18.43 8.75 11.30
CA CYS A 119 -19.48 9.22 10.42
C CYS A 119 -20.18 10.46 10.99
N PHE A 120 -20.66 11.34 10.10
CA PHE A 120 -21.61 12.36 10.50
C PHE A 120 -22.92 11.71 10.98
N ARG A 121 -23.46 12.23 12.08
CA ARG A 121 -24.77 11.83 12.62
C ARG A 121 -25.88 12.58 11.90
#